data_AF-A0A7M3YPK7-F1
#
_entry.id   AF-A0A7M3YPK7-F1
#
_cell.length_a   1.000
_cell.length_b   1.000
_cell.length_c   1.000
_cell.angle_alpha   90.00
_cell.angle_beta   90.00
_cell.angle_gamma   90.00
#
_symmetry.space_group_name_H-M   'P 1'
#
loop_
_entity.id
_entity.type
_entity.pdbx_description
1 polymer ?
#
loop_
_entity_poly.entity_id
_entity_poly.type
_entity_poly.pdbx_seq_one_letter_code
_entity_poly.pdbx_strand_id
1 'polypeptide(L)'
;MERNGLESRTRDQKVGLWIGGISFFFLASFFLAPALVESGTIGELSGRANVLDFHKENEYNFTWTDLNIYSASIYAFGDLNCHNKHERSWVINGNQMPVCVRDVGIFAGLALGGFIYSRRGVNRWTIRDTFLSILPDDRLQPVYRSNRRTMVFIAVGLICVVPLALDGFTQLLTDRESTAFLRLATGIPFGLGLGLFFAAAYSARPNKFSGPGQVQLPGNVRFQRPPQEEE
;
A
#
# COMPACT_ATOMS: atom_id res chain seq x y z
N MET A 1 15.60 -16.14 -19.67
CA MET A 1 16.18 -14.87 -19.20
C MET A 1 15.06 -13.84 -19.16
N GLU A 2 14.86 -13.21 -18.01
CA GLU A 2 13.88 -12.15 -17.78
C GLU A 2 14.41 -10.79 -18.25
N ARG A 3 13.51 -9.79 -18.30
CA ARG A 3 13.80 -8.40 -18.73
C ARG A 3 14.84 -7.64 -17.89
N ASN A 4 15.29 -8.22 -16.78
CA ASN A 4 16.35 -7.68 -15.92
C ASN A 4 17.69 -8.42 -16.10
N GLY A 5 17.74 -9.46 -16.94
CA GLY A 5 18.92 -10.31 -17.15
C GLY A 5 19.09 -11.45 -16.15
N LEU A 6 18.12 -11.70 -15.26
CA LEU A 6 18.11 -12.87 -14.39
C LEU A 6 17.41 -14.06 -15.05
N GLU A 7 17.64 -15.28 -14.55
CA GLU A 7 17.01 -16.49 -15.09
C GLU A 7 15.49 -16.51 -14.88
N SER A 8 15.03 -15.97 -13.75
CA SER A 8 13.62 -16.02 -13.34
C SER A 8 13.24 -14.85 -12.43
N ARG A 9 11.95 -14.48 -12.48
CA ARG A 9 11.30 -13.52 -11.58
C ARG A 9 10.36 -14.15 -10.55
N THR A 10 10.44 -15.47 -10.33
CA THR A 10 9.52 -16.20 -9.41
C THR A 10 9.44 -15.58 -8.02
N ARG A 11 10.57 -15.07 -7.49
CA ARG A 11 10.51 -14.39 -6.18
C ARG A 11 9.80 -13.04 -6.24
N ASP A 12 10.02 -12.25 -7.27
CA ASP A 12 9.37 -10.93 -7.42
C ASP A 12 7.85 -11.11 -7.55
N GLN A 13 7.42 -12.16 -8.26
CA GLN A 13 6.02 -12.60 -8.30
C GLN A 13 5.49 -12.95 -6.91
N LYS A 14 6.22 -13.77 -6.14
CA LYS A 14 5.84 -14.15 -4.77
C LYS A 14 5.74 -12.93 -3.85
N VAL A 15 6.69 -12.00 -3.91
CA VAL A 15 6.67 -10.77 -3.11
C VAL A 15 5.40 -9.96 -3.39
N GLY A 16 5.09 -9.72 -4.67
CA GLY A 16 3.85 -9.02 -5.03
C GLY A 16 2.59 -9.78 -4.58
N LEU A 17 2.57 -11.11 -4.69
CA LEU A 17 1.46 -11.94 -4.22
C LEU A 17 1.28 -11.88 -2.70
N TRP A 18 2.37 -11.87 -1.92
CA TRP A 18 2.30 -11.72 -0.46
C TRP A 18 1.72 -10.37 -0.05
N ILE A 19 2.24 -9.28 -0.62
CA ILE A 19 1.75 -7.93 -0.34
C ILE A 19 0.29 -7.79 -0.75
N GLY A 20 -0.04 -8.25 -1.96
CA GLY A 20 -1.40 -8.22 -2.48
C GLY A 20 -2.37 -9.06 -1.65
N GLY A 21 -1.97 -10.28 -1.31
CA GLY A 21 -2.77 -11.25 -0.57
C GLY A 21 -3.02 -10.84 0.88
N ILE A 22 -1.99 -10.38 1.60
CA ILE A 22 -2.15 -9.88 2.98
C ILE A 22 -3.07 -8.66 3.00
N SER A 23 -2.87 -7.71 2.08
CA SER A 23 -3.72 -6.51 2.00
C SER A 23 -5.16 -6.86 1.63
N PHE A 24 -5.36 -7.81 0.70
CA PHE A 24 -6.69 -8.29 0.33
C PHE A 24 -7.38 -9.04 1.48
N PHE A 25 -6.64 -9.82 2.26
CA PHE A 25 -7.17 -10.47 3.46
C PHE A 25 -7.73 -9.45 4.44
N PHE A 26 -6.98 -8.38 4.76
CA PHE A 26 -7.49 -7.31 5.64
C PHE A 26 -8.66 -6.58 5.01
N LEU A 27 -8.57 -6.22 3.73
CA LEU A 27 -9.66 -5.57 3.00
C LEU A 27 -10.96 -6.35 3.12
N ALA A 28 -10.95 -7.65 2.79
CA ALA A 28 -12.13 -8.50 2.89
C ALA A 28 -12.60 -8.62 4.35
N SER A 29 -11.65 -8.76 5.28
CA SER A 29 -11.96 -8.90 6.70
C SER A 29 -12.62 -7.67 7.30
N PHE A 30 -12.34 -6.46 6.79
CA PHE A 30 -13.04 -5.25 7.25
C PHE A 30 -14.55 -5.30 6.98
N PHE A 31 -14.99 -6.03 5.96
CA PHE A 31 -16.42 -6.24 5.69
C PHE A 31 -16.96 -7.48 6.41
N LEU A 32 -16.18 -8.56 6.49
CA LEU A 32 -16.61 -9.81 7.10
C LEU A 32 -16.72 -9.72 8.62
N ALA A 33 -15.76 -9.08 9.30
CA ALA A 33 -15.76 -8.98 10.76
C ALA A 33 -17.05 -8.36 11.34
N PRO A 34 -17.53 -7.18 10.88
CA PRO A 34 -18.81 -6.62 11.33
C PRO A 34 -20.03 -7.42 10.85
N ALA A 35 -19.92 -8.13 9.72
CA ALA A 35 -21.02 -8.96 9.21
C ALA A 35 -21.23 -10.25 10.02
N LEU A 36 -20.17 -10.78 10.64
CA LEU A 36 -20.18 -12.05 11.38
C LEU A 36 -20.53 -11.92 12.87
N VAL A 37 -20.44 -10.71 13.44
CA VAL A 37 -20.85 -10.45 14.83
C VAL A 37 -22.34 -10.18 14.91
N GLU A 38 -22.92 -10.36 16.09
CA GLU A 38 -24.35 -10.10 16.32
C GLU A 38 -24.72 -8.66 15.93
N SER A 39 -25.90 -8.50 15.35
CA SER A 39 -26.31 -7.23 14.76
C SER A 39 -26.46 -6.13 15.80
N GLY A 40 -25.90 -4.96 15.53
CA GLY A 40 -26.03 -3.78 16.41
C GLY A 40 -25.26 -3.87 17.73
N THR A 41 -24.32 -4.81 17.86
CA THR A 41 -23.46 -4.95 19.06
C THR A 41 -22.28 -3.98 19.06
N ILE A 42 -21.91 -3.44 17.91
CA ILE A 42 -20.78 -2.50 17.77
C ILE A 42 -21.33 -1.14 17.40
N GLY A 43 -21.37 -0.26 18.41
CA GLY A 43 -21.94 1.09 18.31
C GLY A 43 -21.05 2.10 17.57
N GLU A 44 -21.34 3.37 17.81
CA GLU A 44 -20.60 4.50 17.24
C GLU A 44 -19.28 4.68 17.99
N LEU A 45 -18.18 4.24 17.39
CA LEU A 45 -16.85 4.35 17.97
C LEU A 45 -16.19 5.66 17.56
N SER A 46 -15.25 6.13 18.37
CA SER A 46 -14.31 7.20 18.02
C SER A 46 -13.06 7.10 18.89
N GLY A 47 -11.96 6.67 18.29
CA GLY A 47 -10.67 6.46 18.97
C GLY A 47 -9.53 7.31 18.42
N ARG A 48 -8.32 6.97 18.83
CA ARG A 48 -7.05 7.59 18.44
C ARG A 48 -6.24 6.59 17.63
N ALA A 49 -5.71 7.02 16.48
CA ALA A 49 -4.81 6.15 15.75
C ALA A 49 -3.51 5.88 16.53
N ASN A 50 -2.94 4.70 16.34
CA ASN A 50 -1.72 4.18 16.98
C ASN A 50 -1.85 3.90 18.48
N VAL A 51 -3.08 3.71 18.97
CA VAL A 51 -3.39 3.35 20.36
C VAL A 51 -4.46 2.27 20.36
N LEU A 52 -4.49 1.40 21.37
CA LEU A 52 -5.61 0.46 21.56
C LEU A 52 -6.60 1.08 22.53
N ASP A 53 -7.68 1.68 22.03
CA ASP A 53 -8.70 2.34 22.86
C ASP A 53 -9.80 1.37 23.30
N PHE A 54 -10.06 0.29 22.54
CA PHE A 54 -11.21 -0.60 22.76
C PHE A 54 -10.82 -2.00 23.24
N HIS A 55 -9.67 -2.15 23.91
CA HIS A 55 -9.16 -3.43 24.44
C HIS A 55 -9.62 -3.77 25.86
N LYS A 56 -10.29 -2.82 26.53
CA LYS A 56 -10.91 -2.97 27.86
C LYS A 56 -12.08 -2.00 27.99
N GLU A 57 -12.79 -2.04 29.12
CA GLU A 57 -13.89 -1.12 29.43
C GLU A 57 -13.55 0.35 29.14
N ASN A 58 -14.47 1.03 28.46
CA ASN A 58 -14.33 2.38 27.96
C ASN A 58 -15.72 3.04 27.82
N GLU A 59 -15.74 4.32 27.45
CA GLU A 59 -16.97 5.12 27.34
C GLU A 59 -17.94 4.67 26.23
N TYR A 60 -17.48 3.87 25.27
CA TYR A 60 -18.27 3.41 24.13
C TYR A 60 -18.99 2.08 24.39
N ASN A 61 -18.83 1.48 25.58
CA ASN A 61 -19.40 0.19 25.96
C ASN A 61 -19.11 -0.93 24.93
N PHE A 62 -17.97 -0.84 24.24
CA PHE A 62 -17.52 -1.83 23.25
C PHE A 62 -16.09 -2.24 23.56
N THR A 63 -15.86 -3.54 23.72
CA THR A 63 -14.52 -4.10 23.89
C THR A 63 -14.28 -5.19 22.85
N TRP A 64 -13.28 -5.03 21.97
CA TRP A 64 -13.07 -6.01 20.91
C TRP A 64 -12.61 -7.38 21.44
N THR A 65 -12.11 -7.47 22.68
CA THR A 65 -11.74 -8.75 23.32
C THR A 65 -12.94 -9.63 23.60
N ASP A 66 -14.15 -9.07 23.64
CA ASP A 66 -15.39 -9.78 23.92
C ASP A 66 -15.96 -10.45 22.66
N LEU A 67 -15.43 -10.08 21.48
CA LEU A 67 -15.79 -10.69 20.21
C LEU A 67 -15.12 -12.07 20.04
N ASN A 68 -15.59 -12.85 19.07
CA ASN A 68 -14.87 -14.03 18.62
C ASN A 68 -13.45 -13.66 18.13
N ILE A 69 -12.50 -14.59 18.24
CA ILE A 69 -11.08 -14.32 17.96
C ILE A 69 -10.81 -13.70 16.58
N TYR A 70 -11.59 -14.07 15.55
CA TYR A 70 -11.43 -13.53 14.21
C TYR A 70 -11.83 -12.05 14.20
N SER A 71 -13.07 -11.73 14.57
CA SER A 71 -13.54 -10.34 14.60
C SER A 71 -12.71 -9.48 15.58
N ALA A 72 -12.39 -10.01 16.76
CA ALA A 72 -11.53 -9.37 17.75
C ALA A 72 -10.19 -8.93 17.14
N SER A 73 -9.53 -9.82 16.39
CA SER A 73 -8.24 -9.52 15.75
C SER A 73 -8.34 -8.41 14.69
N ILE A 74 -9.45 -8.38 13.94
CA ILE A 74 -9.68 -7.35 12.90
C ILE A 74 -10.02 -6.00 13.53
N TYR A 75 -10.83 -5.99 14.60
CA TYR A 75 -11.11 -4.77 15.35
C TYR A 75 -9.89 -4.26 16.11
N ALA A 76 -9.05 -5.13 16.68
CA ALA A 76 -7.77 -4.74 17.29
C ALA A 76 -6.82 -4.13 16.25
N PHE A 77 -6.75 -4.71 15.04
CA PHE A 77 -5.99 -4.12 13.94
C PHE A 77 -6.53 -2.72 13.58
N GLY A 78 -7.85 -2.58 13.50
CA GLY A 78 -8.52 -1.32 13.22
C GLY A 78 -8.24 -0.26 14.27
N ASP A 79 -8.49 -0.59 15.54
CA ASP A 79 -8.24 0.22 16.74
C ASP A 79 -6.81 0.78 16.73
N LEU A 80 -5.81 -0.08 16.48
CA LEU A 80 -4.42 0.35 16.42
C LEU A 80 -4.11 1.28 15.23
N ASN A 81 -4.72 1.11 14.05
CA ASN A 81 -4.28 1.79 12.83
C ASN A 81 -5.19 2.95 12.40
N CYS A 82 -6.41 3.01 12.91
CA CYS A 82 -7.45 3.95 12.51
C CYS A 82 -7.90 4.77 13.73
N HIS A 83 -8.53 5.91 13.48
CA HIS A 83 -9.21 6.67 14.54
C HIS A 83 -10.62 6.14 14.83
N ASN A 84 -11.05 5.08 14.14
CA ASN A 84 -12.39 4.49 14.26
C ASN A 84 -13.56 5.48 14.27
N LYS A 85 -13.43 6.62 13.61
CA LYS A 85 -14.45 7.67 13.63
C LYS A 85 -15.73 7.20 12.95
N HIS A 86 -16.84 7.23 13.69
CA HIS A 86 -18.15 6.80 13.21
C HIS A 86 -18.56 7.51 11.92
N GLU A 87 -18.44 8.83 11.85
CA GLU A 87 -18.84 9.66 10.71
C GLU A 87 -18.01 9.41 9.43
N ARG A 88 -16.94 8.61 9.56
CA ARG A 88 -16.00 8.28 8.48
C ARG A 88 -16.00 6.80 8.12
N SER A 89 -16.83 6.01 8.81
CA SER A 89 -16.89 4.56 8.69
C SER A 89 -18.25 4.15 8.15
N TRP A 90 -18.30 3.02 7.42
CA TRP A 90 -19.59 2.44 7.05
C TRP A 90 -20.09 1.51 8.15
N VAL A 91 -21.38 1.19 8.07
CA VAL A 91 -22.06 0.27 8.97
C VAL A 91 -22.50 -0.96 8.18
N ILE A 92 -22.18 -2.15 8.68
CA ILE A 92 -22.54 -3.44 8.10
C ILE A 92 -23.17 -4.29 9.19
N ASN A 93 -24.33 -4.90 8.90
CA ASN A 93 -25.09 -5.67 9.89
C ASN A 93 -25.42 -4.86 11.18
N GLY A 94 -25.63 -3.55 11.06
CA GLY A 94 -25.84 -2.66 12.21
C GLY A 94 -24.56 -2.37 13.03
N ASN A 95 -23.41 -2.91 12.63
CA ASN A 95 -22.13 -2.76 13.32
C ASN A 95 -21.23 -1.78 12.57
N GLN A 96 -20.63 -0.81 13.27
CA GLN A 96 -19.64 0.06 12.65
C GLN A 96 -18.43 -0.76 12.17
N MET A 97 -17.94 -0.49 10.97
CA MET A 97 -16.73 -1.13 10.44
C MET A 97 -15.49 -0.89 11.34
N PRO A 98 -14.53 -1.83 11.37
CA PRO A 98 -13.31 -1.73 12.16
C PRO A 98 -12.35 -0.64 11.69
N VAL A 99 -12.53 -0.09 10.49
CA VAL A 99 -11.71 0.98 9.92
C VAL A 99 -12.56 1.98 9.16
N CYS A 100 -12.02 3.18 8.93
CA CYS A 100 -12.71 4.19 8.15
C CYS A 100 -12.70 3.88 6.64
N VAL A 101 -13.57 4.55 5.88
CA VAL A 101 -13.68 4.41 4.42
C VAL A 101 -12.37 4.73 3.69
N ARG A 102 -11.51 5.58 4.27
CA ARG A 102 -10.20 5.88 3.68
C ARG A 102 -9.29 4.65 3.73
N ASP A 103 -9.24 3.95 4.86
CA ASP A 103 -8.39 2.77 5.03
C ASP A 103 -8.87 1.61 4.15
N VAL A 104 -10.19 1.49 3.91
CA VAL A 104 -10.74 0.61 2.88
C VAL A 104 -10.11 0.92 1.52
N GLY A 105 -10.06 2.19 1.14
CA GLY A 105 -9.40 2.64 -0.09
C GLY A 105 -7.90 2.31 -0.12
N ILE A 106 -7.18 2.57 0.97
CA ILE A 106 -5.74 2.29 1.09
C ILE A 106 -5.47 0.80 0.93
N PHE A 107 -6.20 -0.07 1.63
CA PHE A 107 -6.02 -1.52 1.53
C PHE A 107 -6.42 -2.08 0.16
N ALA A 108 -7.45 -1.53 -0.48
CA ALA A 108 -7.79 -1.85 -1.86
C ALA A 108 -6.66 -1.47 -2.84
N GLY A 109 -6.08 -0.28 -2.66
CA GLY A 109 -4.92 0.16 -3.42
C GLY A 109 -3.70 -0.74 -3.21
N LEU A 110 -3.36 -1.06 -1.95
CA LEU A 110 -2.25 -1.95 -1.60
C LEU A 110 -2.40 -3.33 -2.23
N ALA A 111 -3.61 -3.91 -2.14
CA ALA A 111 -3.93 -5.19 -2.75
C ALA A 111 -3.72 -5.15 -4.27
N LEU A 112 -4.23 -4.11 -4.94
CA LEU A 112 -4.07 -3.90 -6.37
C LEU A 112 -2.60 -3.69 -6.77
N GLY A 113 -1.84 -2.92 -5.99
CA GLY A 113 -0.42 -2.65 -6.22
C GLY A 113 0.42 -3.92 -6.14
N GLY A 114 0.23 -4.72 -5.08
CA GLY A 114 0.86 -6.03 -4.95
C GLY A 114 0.50 -6.97 -6.10
N PHE A 115 -0.78 -7.02 -6.47
CA PHE A 115 -1.25 -7.81 -7.61
C PHE A 115 -0.59 -7.37 -8.93
N ILE A 116 -0.59 -6.08 -9.26
CA ILE A 116 0.05 -5.55 -10.47
C ILE A 116 1.54 -5.89 -10.47
N TYR A 117 2.23 -5.67 -9.36
CA TYR A 117 3.65 -5.98 -9.25
C TYR A 117 3.91 -7.48 -9.47
N SER A 118 3.10 -8.36 -8.87
CA SER A 118 3.25 -9.80 -9.06
C SER A 118 3.09 -10.24 -10.51
N ARG A 119 2.36 -9.47 -11.34
CA ARG A 119 2.21 -9.76 -12.77
C ARG A 119 3.35 -9.20 -13.61
N ARG A 120 3.92 -8.03 -13.25
CA ARG A 120 4.81 -7.26 -14.15
C ARG A 120 6.19 -6.93 -13.60
N GLY A 121 6.32 -6.80 -12.28
CA GLY A 121 7.54 -6.36 -11.62
C GLY A 121 8.69 -7.36 -11.75
N VAL A 122 9.91 -6.81 -11.84
CA VAL A 122 11.17 -7.55 -11.85
C VAL A 122 12.22 -6.82 -11.00
N ASN A 123 13.03 -7.56 -10.25
CA ASN A 123 14.17 -7.05 -9.50
C ASN A 123 15.16 -6.33 -10.43
N ARG A 124 15.45 -5.06 -10.17
CA ARG A 124 16.59 -4.34 -10.76
C ARG A 124 17.48 -3.80 -9.64
N TRP A 125 18.62 -3.22 -10.00
CA TRP A 125 19.64 -2.80 -9.02
C TRP A 125 19.12 -1.83 -7.95
N THR A 126 18.25 -0.88 -8.30
CA THR A 126 17.72 0.09 -7.34
C THR A 126 16.23 -0.12 -7.11
N ILE A 127 15.71 0.35 -5.97
CA ILE A 127 14.27 0.35 -5.68
C ILE A 127 13.51 1.10 -6.77
N ARG A 128 14.02 2.26 -7.21
CA ARG A 128 13.43 3.07 -8.28
C ARG A 128 13.27 2.26 -9.56
N ASP A 129 14.34 1.61 -10.01
CA ASP A 129 14.33 0.91 -11.29
C ASP A 129 13.47 -0.37 -11.22
N THR A 130 13.46 -1.01 -10.05
CA THR A 130 12.55 -2.12 -9.73
C THR A 130 11.09 -1.67 -9.70
N PHE A 131 10.79 -0.51 -9.12
CA PHE A 131 9.45 0.08 -9.10
C PHE A 131 8.96 0.39 -10.51
N LEU A 132 9.78 1.08 -11.30
CA LEU A 132 9.42 1.43 -12.68
C LEU A 132 9.26 0.21 -13.59
N SER A 133 9.82 -0.95 -13.22
CA SER A 133 9.74 -2.18 -14.02
C SER A 133 8.32 -2.71 -14.25
N ILE A 134 7.34 -2.24 -13.46
CA ILE A 134 5.92 -2.52 -13.68
C ILE A 134 5.41 -1.97 -15.01
N LEU A 135 6.11 -0.98 -15.58
CA LEU A 135 5.86 -0.45 -16.92
C LEU A 135 6.63 -1.26 -18.00
N PRO A 136 6.07 -1.37 -19.21
CA PRO A 136 6.77 -1.98 -20.35
C PRO A 136 8.09 -1.25 -20.72
N ASP A 137 9.10 -2.00 -21.18
CA ASP A 137 10.44 -1.44 -21.44
C ASP A 137 10.46 -0.51 -22.66
N ASP A 138 9.60 -0.73 -23.66
CA ASP A 138 9.39 0.16 -24.80
C ASP A 138 8.95 1.56 -24.36
N ARG A 139 8.06 1.65 -23.36
CA ARG A 139 7.61 2.94 -22.79
C ARG A 139 8.67 3.60 -21.92
N LEU A 140 9.53 2.80 -21.28
CA LEU A 140 10.59 3.30 -20.39
C LEU A 140 11.86 3.71 -21.15
N GLN A 141 12.09 3.21 -22.37
CA GLN A 141 13.27 3.51 -23.17
C GLN A 141 13.61 5.02 -23.25
N PRO A 142 12.69 5.95 -23.59
CA PRO A 142 13.01 7.38 -23.63
C PRO A 142 13.36 7.96 -22.25
N VAL A 143 12.73 7.46 -21.18
CA VAL A 143 12.98 7.88 -19.80
C VAL A 143 14.38 7.49 -19.35
N TYR A 144 14.81 6.27 -19.67
CA TYR A 144 16.13 5.75 -19.31
C TYR A 144 17.24 6.42 -20.12
N ARG A 145 17.05 6.59 -21.44
CA ARG A 145 18.02 7.28 -22.31
C ARG A 145 18.21 8.75 -21.93
N SER A 146 17.14 9.43 -21.53
CA SER A 146 17.20 10.84 -21.12
C SER A 146 17.54 11.03 -19.63
N ASN A 147 17.88 9.95 -18.92
CA ASN A 147 18.16 9.95 -17.47
C ASN A 147 17.05 10.58 -16.59
N ARG A 148 15.78 10.51 -17.03
CA ARG A 148 14.61 11.10 -16.34
C ARG A 148 13.95 10.17 -15.30
N ARG A 149 14.55 9.00 -15.05
CA ARG A 149 14.02 7.95 -14.16
C ARG A 149 13.64 8.44 -12.76
N THR A 150 14.49 9.27 -12.15
CA THR A 150 14.22 9.81 -10.79
C THR A 150 13.02 10.74 -10.82
N MET A 151 12.93 11.62 -11.83
CA MET A 151 11.80 12.54 -11.98
C MET A 151 10.48 11.78 -12.17
N VAL A 152 10.45 10.75 -13.02
CA VAL A 152 9.25 9.92 -13.22
C VAL A 152 8.85 9.19 -11.94
N PHE A 153 9.82 8.61 -11.22
CA PHE A 153 9.55 7.93 -9.96
C PHE A 153 8.95 8.88 -8.91
N ILE A 154 9.52 10.08 -8.76
CA ILE A 154 8.99 11.11 -7.86
C ILE A 154 7.61 11.57 -8.32
N ALA A 155 7.41 11.82 -9.61
CA ALA A 155 6.12 12.28 -10.14
C ALA A 155 5.01 11.25 -9.89
N VAL A 156 5.26 9.96 -10.12
CA VAL A 156 4.30 8.89 -9.80
C VAL A 156 4.03 8.84 -8.30
N GLY A 157 5.07 8.96 -7.45
CA GLY A 157 4.91 9.03 -6.00
C GLY A 157 4.04 10.20 -5.56
N LEU A 158 4.26 11.40 -6.11
CA LEU A 158 3.46 12.59 -5.82
C LEU A 158 2.00 12.40 -6.27
N ILE A 159 1.75 11.83 -7.44
CA ILE A 159 0.39 11.54 -7.91
C ILE A 159 -0.35 10.60 -6.94
N CYS A 160 0.34 9.61 -6.37
CA CYS A 160 -0.24 8.70 -5.40
C CYS A 160 -0.47 9.34 -4.01
N VAL A 161 0.42 10.23 -3.57
CA VAL A 161 0.41 10.77 -2.19
C VAL A 161 -0.36 12.08 -2.05
N VAL A 162 -0.17 13.00 -2.99
CA VAL A 162 -0.67 14.38 -2.88
C VAL A 162 -2.20 14.45 -2.73
N PRO A 163 -3.03 13.68 -3.46
CA PRO A 163 -4.48 13.76 -3.29
C PRO A 163 -4.94 13.48 -1.85
N LEU A 164 -4.39 12.44 -1.21
CA LEU A 164 -4.71 12.08 0.17
C LEU A 164 -4.17 13.11 1.16
N ALA A 165 -2.94 13.60 0.93
CA ALA A 165 -2.33 14.62 1.76
C ALA A 165 -3.14 15.93 1.71
N LEU A 166 -3.56 16.39 0.54
CA LEU A 166 -4.40 17.58 0.38
C LEU A 166 -5.76 17.39 1.02
N ASP A 167 -6.41 16.25 0.81
CA ASP A 167 -7.71 15.99 1.42
C ASP A 167 -7.64 15.94 2.96
N GLY A 168 -6.63 15.27 3.52
CA GLY A 168 -6.38 15.25 4.96
C GLY A 168 -5.98 16.62 5.53
N PHE A 169 -5.09 17.34 4.85
CA PHE A 169 -4.56 18.62 5.32
C PHE A 169 -5.61 19.73 5.25
N THR A 170 -6.44 19.77 4.22
CA THR A 170 -7.53 20.75 4.13
C THR A 170 -8.60 20.56 5.21
N GLN A 171 -8.87 19.31 5.62
CA GLN A 171 -9.72 19.01 6.79
C GLN A 171 -9.15 19.56 8.11
N LEU A 172 -7.81 19.66 8.24
CA LEU A 172 -7.19 20.24 9.44
C LEU A 172 -7.31 21.77 9.49
N LEU A 173 -7.48 22.42 8.34
CA LEU A 173 -7.47 23.88 8.22
C LEU A 173 -8.86 24.50 8.04
N THR A 174 -9.89 23.68 7.81
CA THR A 174 -11.23 24.15 7.44
C THR A 174 -12.31 23.29 8.09
N ASP A 175 -13.54 23.80 8.15
CA ASP A 175 -14.71 23.05 8.67
C ASP A 175 -15.23 21.98 7.69
N ARG A 176 -14.52 21.76 6.58
CA ARG A 176 -14.88 20.78 5.56
C ARG A 176 -14.55 19.39 6.06
N GLU A 177 -15.51 18.48 6.01
CA GLU A 177 -15.31 17.04 6.17
C GLU A 177 -15.23 16.32 4.80
N SER A 178 -14.38 15.31 4.67
CA SER A 178 -14.33 14.52 3.44
C SER A 178 -15.59 13.67 3.28
N THR A 179 -16.03 13.47 2.04
CA THR A 179 -17.09 12.50 1.73
C THR A 179 -16.52 11.09 1.66
N ALA A 180 -17.38 10.07 1.80
CA ALA A 180 -16.99 8.67 1.62
C ALA A 180 -16.32 8.42 0.25
N PHE A 181 -16.89 9.01 -0.82
CA PHE A 181 -16.32 8.91 -2.17
C PHE A 181 -14.91 9.47 -2.22
N LEU A 182 -14.68 10.67 -1.66
CA LEU A 182 -13.36 11.27 -1.71
C LEU A 182 -12.34 10.50 -0.88
N ARG A 183 -12.73 9.99 0.30
CA ARG A 183 -11.89 9.13 1.14
C ARG A 183 -11.39 7.90 0.36
N LEU A 184 -12.27 7.25 -0.41
CA LEU A 184 -11.88 6.17 -1.32
C LEU A 184 -10.99 6.66 -2.46
N ALA A 185 -11.41 7.73 -3.16
CA ALA A 185 -10.74 8.24 -4.35
C ALA A 185 -9.31 8.70 -4.06
N THR A 186 -9.02 9.18 -2.85
CA THR A 186 -7.67 9.53 -2.42
C THR A 186 -6.93 8.35 -1.79
N GLY A 187 -7.64 7.45 -1.09
CA GLY A 187 -7.05 6.28 -0.44
C GLY A 187 -6.52 5.25 -1.43
N ILE A 188 -7.25 4.96 -2.52
CA ILE A 188 -6.87 3.95 -3.52
C ILE A 188 -5.54 4.29 -4.21
N PRO A 189 -5.31 5.50 -4.77
CA PRO A 189 -4.03 5.86 -5.36
C PRO A 189 -2.87 5.80 -4.37
N PHE A 190 -3.09 6.23 -3.13
CA PHE A 190 -2.08 6.18 -2.07
C PHE A 190 -1.68 4.74 -1.76
N GLY A 191 -2.67 3.88 -1.51
CA GLY A 191 -2.46 2.45 -1.30
C GLY A 191 -1.77 1.76 -2.48
N LEU A 192 -2.16 2.10 -3.71
CA LEU A 192 -1.55 1.57 -4.94
C LEU A 192 -0.06 1.92 -5.00
N GLY A 193 0.29 3.18 -4.74
CA GLY A 193 1.66 3.64 -4.68
C GLY A 193 2.47 2.91 -3.62
N LEU A 194 1.94 2.78 -2.40
CA LEU A 194 2.59 2.03 -1.32
C LEU A 194 2.78 0.54 -1.68
N GLY A 195 1.78 -0.10 -2.27
CA GLY A 195 1.84 -1.52 -2.61
C GLY A 195 2.91 -1.81 -3.65
N LEU A 196 3.00 -0.96 -4.69
CA LEU A 196 4.05 -1.02 -5.69
C LEU A 196 5.44 -0.71 -5.07
N PHE A 197 5.52 0.28 -4.18
CA PHE A 197 6.76 0.67 -3.52
C PHE A 197 7.32 -0.44 -2.63
N PHE A 198 6.51 -1.01 -1.73
CA PHE A 198 6.93 -2.11 -0.87
C PHE A 198 7.31 -3.35 -1.70
N ALA A 199 6.53 -3.69 -2.73
CA ALA A 199 6.84 -4.83 -3.57
C ALA A 199 8.17 -4.66 -4.31
N ALA A 200 8.45 -3.43 -4.78
CA ALA A 200 9.73 -3.09 -5.37
C ALA A 200 10.87 -3.12 -4.34
N ALA A 201 10.67 -2.53 -3.16
CA ALA A 201 11.68 -2.47 -2.11
C ALA A 201 12.11 -3.87 -1.62
N TYR A 202 11.16 -4.80 -1.41
CA TYR A 202 11.46 -6.17 -1.01
C TYR A 202 12.04 -7.05 -2.15
N SER A 203 11.86 -6.62 -3.40
CA SER A 203 12.39 -7.33 -4.57
C SER A 203 13.79 -6.87 -4.94
N ALA A 204 14.07 -5.56 -4.84
CA ALA A 204 15.32 -4.90 -5.22
C ALA A 204 16.52 -5.47 -4.46
N ARG A 205 17.32 -6.27 -5.16
CA ARG A 205 18.45 -7.02 -4.58
C ARG A 205 19.66 -6.99 -5.52
N PRO A 206 20.57 -6.03 -5.33
CA PRO A 206 21.81 -5.90 -6.09
C PRO A 206 22.69 -7.15 -6.05
N ASN A 207 22.70 -7.87 -4.92
CA ASN A 207 23.51 -9.06 -4.70
C ASN A 207 23.12 -10.28 -5.55
N LYS A 208 22.04 -10.19 -6.35
CA LYS A 208 21.67 -11.20 -7.34
C LYS A 208 22.33 -11.00 -8.70
N PHE A 209 23.06 -9.90 -8.84
CA PHE A 209 23.84 -9.58 -10.03
C PHE A 209 25.33 -9.64 -9.66
N SER A 210 26.15 -10.18 -10.55
CA SER A 210 27.61 -10.19 -10.42
C SER A 210 28.19 -8.78 -10.43
N GLY A 211 27.50 -7.84 -11.09
CA GLY A 211 27.85 -6.44 -11.09
C GLY A 211 26.77 -5.55 -11.70
N PRO A 212 26.90 -4.22 -11.56
CA PRO A 212 25.91 -3.25 -12.03
C PRO A 212 25.65 -3.36 -13.53
N GLY A 213 26.68 -3.67 -14.32
CA GLY A 213 26.57 -3.80 -15.78
C GLY A 213 25.84 -5.06 -16.28
N GLN A 214 25.53 -6.03 -15.41
CA GLN A 214 24.74 -7.21 -15.75
C GLN A 214 23.24 -6.89 -15.86
N VAL A 215 22.77 -5.87 -15.13
CA VAL A 215 21.34 -5.55 -15.09
C VAL A 215 20.89 -5.05 -16.46
N GLN A 216 19.92 -5.74 -17.05
CA GLN A 216 19.28 -5.29 -18.28
C GLN A 216 18.28 -4.18 -17.96
N LEU A 217 18.48 -3.01 -18.58
CA LEU A 217 17.62 -1.85 -18.44
C LEU A 217 17.04 -1.43 -19.80
N PRO A 218 15.90 -0.72 -19.81
CA PRO A 218 15.28 -0.21 -21.03
C PRO A 218 16.24 0.58 -21.90
N GLY A 219 16.22 0.32 -23.21
CA GLY A 219 17.08 1.00 -24.17
C GLY A 219 18.56 0.62 -24.13
N ASN A 220 18.90 -0.53 -23.53
CA ASN A 220 20.26 -1.07 -23.39
C ASN A 220 21.22 -0.17 -22.59
N VAL A 221 20.69 0.73 -21.76
CA VAL A 221 21.52 1.47 -20.81
C VAL A 221 22.03 0.51 -19.71
N ARG A 222 23.17 0.82 -19.12
CA ARG A 222 23.77 -0.01 -18.06
C ARG A 222 24.15 0.85 -16.87
N PHE A 223 24.16 0.24 -15.69
CA PHE A 223 24.81 0.86 -14.55
C PHE A 223 26.32 0.72 -14.70
N GLN A 224 27.05 1.79 -14.38
CA GLN A 224 28.51 1.82 -14.36
C GLN A 224 28.94 2.28 -12.96
N ARG A 225 29.99 1.66 -12.41
CA ARG A 225 30.65 2.21 -11.21
C ARG A 225 31.42 3.47 -11.63
N PRO A 226 31.57 4.47 -10.74
CA PRO A 226 32.56 5.50 -10.96
C PRO A 226 33.91 4.84 -11.28
N PRO A 227 34.73 5.40 -12.18
CA PRO A 227 36.13 5.01 -12.28
C PRO A 227 36.73 5.06 -10.87
N GLN A 228 37.46 4.02 -10.46
CA GLN A 228 38.30 4.15 -9.27
C GLN A 228 39.36 5.20 -9.62
N GLU A 229 39.33 6.35 -8.97
CA GLU A 229 40.51 7.22 -8.94
C GLU A 229 41.62 6.39 -8.30
N GLU A 230 42.70 6.15 -9.04
CA GLU A 230 43.89 5.49 -8.53
C GLU A 230 44.44 6.38 -7.40
N GLU A 231 44.35 5.92 -6.15
CA GLU A 231 45.11 6.47 -5.01
C GLU A 231 46.60 6.15 -5.15
#